data_AF-A0A1D1YZT2-F1
#
_entry.id   AF-A0A1D1YZT2-F1
#
_cell.length_a   1.000
_cell.length_b   1.000
_cell.length_c   1.000
_cell.angle_alpha   90.00
_cell.angle_beta   90.00
_cell.angle_gamma   90.00
#
_symmetry.space_group_name_H-M   'P 1'
#
loop_
_entity.id
_entity.type
_entity.pdbx_description
1 polymer ?
#
loop_
_entity_poly.entity_id
_entity_poly.type
_entity_poly.pdbx_seq_one_letter_code
_entity_poly.pdbx_strand_id
1 'polypeptide(L)'
;HHHHHHHLSVRCTYRDPSTQELVHSRSQTLHVPLQPRHNAGPAPPKFERLRSLFVRTRAVAEARRLADHGDFATGLHLLSSARRLLLQSSSGPVSALEDLRAVEAELEELHCRRQQMRRSELRETPMPPALEEGGGAEALTPTSAWRAAERLAKVAIMRKSLNRVSDLHGFENARF
;
A
#
# COMPACT_ATOMS: atom_id res chain seq x y z
N HIS A 1 -5.07 -43.16 -14.12
CA HIS A 1 -5.02 -41.68 -13.96
C HIS A 1 -4.78 -41.04 -15.32
N HIS A 2 -5.77 -40.35 -15.90
CA HIS A 2 -5.62 -39.64 -17.18
C HIS A 2 -5.07 -38.24 -16.93
N HIS A 3 -3.86 -37.97 -17.43
CA HIS A 3 -3.30 -36.61 -17.45
C HIS A 3 -4.03 -35.81 -18.53
N HIS A 4 -4.91 -34.90 -18.11
CA HIS A 4 -5.47 -33.89 -19.02
C HIS A 4 -4.37 -32.91 -19.41
N HIS A 5 -3.71 -33.18 -20.54
CA HIS A 5 -2.80 -32.24 -21.17
C HIS A 5 -3.62 -31.09 -21.77
N HIS A 6 -3.39 -29.85 -21.30
CA HIS A 6 -4.00 -28.68 -21.91
C HIS A 6 -3.22 -28.34 -23.19
N HIS A 7 -3.89 -28.46 -24.33
CA HIS A 7 -3.36 -28.06 -25.63
C HIS A 7 -4.06 -26.79 -26.08
N LEU A 8 -3.28 -25.79 -26.51
CA LEU A 8 -3.80 -24.62 -27.20
C LEU A 8 -3.61 -24.83 -28.70
N SER A 9 -4.67 -24.64 -29.49
CA SER A 9 -4.58 -24.66 -30.94
C SER A 9 -4.52 -23.22 -31.44
N VAL A 10 -3.46 -22.89 -32.16
CA VAL A 10 -3.25 -21.55 -32.74
C VAL A 10 -3.28 -21.66 -34.26
N ARG A 11 -4.05 -20.77 -34.89
CA ARG A 11 -4.09 -20.61 -36.34
C ARG A 11 -3.86 -19.14 -36.67
N CYS A 12 -2.87 -18.86 -37.52
CA CYS A 12 -2.64 -17.53 -38.05
C CYS A 12 -3.44 -17.37 -39.35
N THR A 13 -4.02 -16.20 -39.55
CA THR A 13 -4.67 -15.82 -40.81
C THR A 13 -4.10 -14.48 -41.22
N TYR A 14 -3.55 -14.40 -42.41
CA TYR A 14 -3.00 -13.16 -42.94
C TYR A 14 -3.48 -12.95 -44.37
N ARG A 15 -3.54 -11.70 -44.79
CA ARG A 15 -3.88 -11.35 -46.17
C ARG A 15 -2.59 -11.17 -46.94
N ASP A 16 -2.40 -11.92 -48.01
CA ASP A 16 -1.22 -11.80 -48.84
C ASP A 16 -1.27 -10.44 -49.59
N PRO A 17 -0.27 -9.56 -49.42
CA PRO A 17 -0.27 -8.24 -50.04
C PRO A 17 -0.18 -8.30 -51.57
N SER A 18 0.31 -9.40 -52.15
CA SER A 18 0.49 -9.55 -53.60
C SER A 18 -0.75 -10.09 -54.31
N THR A 19 -1.47 -11.03 -53.70
CA THR A 19 -2.66 -11.67 -54.27
C THR A 19 -3.97 -11.15 -53.68
N GLN A 20 -3.91 -10.38 -52.58
CA GLN A 20 -5.04 -9.93 -51.76
C GLN A 20 -5.93 -11.05 -51.19
N GLU A 21 -5.50 -12.30 -51.32
CA GLU A 21 -6.22 -13.47 -50.80
C GLU A 21 -5.95 -13.68 -49.32
N LEU A 22 -6.93 -14.25 -48.62
CA LEU A 22 -6.82 -14.54 -47.19
C LEU A 22 -6.19 -15.92 -46.99
N VAL A 23 -4.89 -15.93 -46.70
CA VAL A 23 -4.12 -17.15 -46.46
C VAL A 23 -4.26 -17.57 -45.00
N HIS A 24 -4.73 -18.79 -44.80
CA HIS A 24 -4.87 -19.38 -43.48
C HIS A 24 -3.71 -20.34 -43.21
N SER A 25 -2.93 -20.09 -42.17
CA SER A 25 -1.87 -21.00 -41.77
C SER A 25 -2.45 -22.33 -41.26
N ARG A 26 -1.61 -23.37 -41.26
CA ARG A 26 -1.94 -24.66 -40.63
C ARG A 26 -2.10 -24.44 -39.12
N SER A 27 -3.11 -25.09 -38.54
CA SER A 27 -3.32 -25.12 -37.09
C SER A 27 -2.12 -25.78 -36.41
N GLN A 28 -1.46 -25.05 -35.51
CA GLN A 28 -0.36 -25.56 -34.70
C GLN A 28 -0.85 -25.79 -33.27
N THR A 29 -0.60 -26.98 -32.75
CA THR A 29 -0.94 -27.36 -31.38
C THR A 29 0.24 -27.02 -30.48
N LEU A 30 0.06 -26.03 -29.62
CA LEU A 30 1.02 -25.68 -28.57
C LEU A 30 0.67 -26.45 -27.31
N HIS A 31 1.64 -27.22 -26.82
CA HIS A 31 1.54 -27.84 -25.50
C HIS A 31 1.75 -26.76 -24.45
N VAL A 32 0.71 -26.47 -23.66
CA VAL A 32 0.87 -25.57 -22.53
C VAL A 32 1.49 -26.38 -21.40
N PRO A 33 2.71 -26.06 -20.95
CA PRO A 33 3.18 -26.63 -19.70
C PRO A 33 2.26 -26.10 -18.60
N LEU A 34 1.36 -26.97 -18.14
CA LEU A 34 0.73 -26.79 -16.84
C LEU A 34 1.86 -26.49 -15.86
N GLN A 35 1.79 -25.36 -15.17
CA GLN A 35 2.54 -25.20 -13.92
C GLN A 35 2.33 -26.50 -13.14
N PRO A 36 3.38 -27.13 -12.57
CA PRO A 36 3.20 -28.34 -11.79
C PRO A 36 2.20 -27.99 -10.69
N ARG A 37 0.97 -28.47 -10.84
CA ARG A 37 -0.09 -28.33 -9.85
C ARG A 37 0.40 -29.13 -8.65
N HIS A 38 1.03 -28.46 -7.69
CA HIS A 38 1.18 -28.76 -6.26
C HIS A 38 1.46 -30.21 -5.77
N ASN A 39 1.53 -31.21 -6.64
CA ASN A 39 1.44 -32.64 -6.34
C ASN A 39 2.48 -33.47 -7.12
N ALA A 40 3.50 -32.85 -7.71
CA ALA A 40 4.55 -33.56 -8.44
C ALA A 40 5.93 -32.94 -8.15
N GLY A 41 6.50 -33.32 -7.00
CA GLY A 41 7.89 -33.04 -6.63
C GLY A 41 8.19 -31.60 -6.16
N PRO A 42 9.31 -31.38 -5.46
CA PRO A 42 9.74 -30.06 -5.08
C PRO A 42 10.02 -29.23 -6.34
N ALA A 43 9.31 -28.11 -6.49
CA ALA A 43 9.60 -27.14 -7.54
C ALA A 43 11.06 -26.66 -7.43
N PRO A 44 11.72 -26.30 -8.54
CA PRO A 44 13.09 -25.82 -8.49
C PRO A 44 13.19 -24.62 -7.52
N PRO A 45 14.24 -24.54 -6.68
CA PRO A 45 14.32 -23.56 -5.60
C PRO A 45 14.25 -22.10 -6.07
N LYS A 46 14.62 -21.85 -7.33
CA LYS A 46 14.47 -20.54 -8.00
C LYS A 46 13.02 -20.14 -8.19
N PHE A 47 12.13 -21.09 -8.52
CA PHE A 47 10.72 -20.82 -8.73
C PHE A 47 10.01 -20.48 -7.41
N GLU A 48 10.29 -21.26 -6.36
CA GLU A 48 9.76 -20.97 -5.02
C GLU A 48 10.26 -19.62 -4.49
N ARG A 49 11.53 -19.29 -4.69
CA ARG A 49 12.06 -17.96 -4.32
C ARG A 49 11.33 -16.81 -5.04
N LEU A 50 11.07 -16.95 -6.34
CA LEU A 50 10.33 -15.93 -7.10
C LEU A 50 8.87 -15.84 -6.64
N ARG A 51 8.25 -16.96 -6.28
CA ARG A 51 6.90 -17.00 -5.73
C ARG A 51 6.85 -16.28 -4.38
N SER A 52 7.76 -16.59 -3.46
CA SER A 52 7.89 -15.91 -2.16
C SER A 52 8.10 -14.41 -2.33
N LEU A 53 9.01 -14.02 -3.23
CA LEU A 53 9.25 -12.61 -3.55
C LEU A 53 7.99 -11.92 -4.06
N PHE A 54 7.26 -12.53 -5.00
CA PHE A 54 6.03 -11.97 -5.55
C PHE A 54 4.93 -11.83 -4.49
N VAL A 55 4.72 -12.87 -3.67
CA VAL A 55 3.75 -12.85 -2.57
C VAL A 55 4.09 -11.72 -1.59
N ARG A 56 5.36 -11.59 -1.20
CA ARG A 56 5.85 -10.53 -0.32
C ARG A 56 5.62 -9.14 -0.91
N THR A 57 6.16 -8.87 -2.10
CA THR A 57 6.10 -7.52 -2.69
C THR A 57 4.67 -7.08 -2.95
N ARG A 58 3.82 -7.98 -3.46
CA ARG A 58 2.41 -7.69 -3.67
C ARG A 58 1.66 -7.45 -2.36
N ALA A 59 1.85 -8.30 -1.36
CA ALA A 59 1.19 -8.14 -0.07
C ALA A 59 1.57 -6.82 0.61
N VAL A 60 2.84 -6.45 0.59
CA VAL A 60 3.33 -5.18 1.16
C VAL A 60 2.77 -3.98 0.41
N ALA A 61 2.83 -3.99 -0.93
CA ALA A 61 2.31 -2.88 -1.74
C ALA A 61 0.80 -2.68 -1.53
N GLU A 62 0.02 -3.77 -1.52
CA GLU A 62 -1.43 -3.69 -1.29
C GLU A 62 -1.77 -3.31 0.14
N ALA A 63 -1.03 -3.81 1.14
CA ALA A 63 -1.26 -3.46 2.55
C ALA A 63 -0.98 -1.97 2.81
N ARG A 64 0.08 -1.41 2.20
CA ARG A 64 0.38 0.02 2.26
C ARG A 64 -0.72 0.84 1.58
N ARG A 65 -1.15 0.43 0.38
CA ARG A 65 -2.26 1.06 -0.32
C ARG A 65 -3.54 1.08 0.53
N LEU A 66 -3.87 -0.03 1.20
CA LEU A 66 -5.02 -0.10 2.11
C LEU A 66 -4.84 0.82 3.32
N ALA A 67 -3.64 0.87 3.91
CA ALA A 67 -3.34 1.77 5.01
C ALA A 67 -3.48 3.25 4.63
N ASP A 68 -3.10 3.63 3.42
CA ASP A 68 -3.28 5.00 2.91
C ASP A 68 -4.76 5.39 2.80
N HIS A 69 -5.67 4.42 2.63
CA HIS A 69 -7.12 4.61 2.64
C HIS A 69 -7.75 4.47 4.04
N GLY A 70 -6.95 4.21 5.08
CA GLY A 70 -7.42 4.00 6.45
C GLY A 70 -7.84 2.55 6.77
N ASP A 71 -7.78 1.63 5.81
CA ASP A 71 -8.18 0.23 5.96
C ASP A 71 -7.06 -0.64 6.59
N PHE A 72 -6.60 -0.25 7.78
CA PHE A 72 -5.52 -0.95 8.49
C PHE A 72 -5.86 -2.42 8.81
N ALA A 73 -7.11 -2.73 9.13
CA ALA A 73 -7.51 -4.10 9.48
C ALA A 73 -7.29 -5.07 8.31
N THR A 74 -7.75 -4.68 7.11
CA THR A 74 -7.58 -5.47 5.89
C THR A 74 -6.11 -5.60 5.51
N GLY A 75 -5.34 -4.52 5.62
CA GLY A 75 -3.89 -4.54 5.38
C GLY A 75 -3.14 -5.50 6.31
N LEU A 76 -3.46 -5.48 7.62
CA LEU A 76 -2.87 -6.37 8.61
C LEU A 76 -3.25 -7.85 8.37
N HIS A 77 -4.50 -8.11 8.02
CA HIS A 77 -4.94 -9.46 7.65
C HIS A 77 -4.23 -9.97 6.39
N LEU A 78 -4.03 -9.11 5.39
CA LEU A 78 -3.29 -9.44 4.18
C LEU A 78 -1.85 -9.82 4.49
N LEU A 79 -1.12 -9.00 5.27
CA LEU A 79 0.25 -9.30 5.69
C LEU A 79 0.33 -10.56 6.54
N SER A 80 -0.63 -10.78 7.44
CA SER A 80 -0.71 -12.01 8.26
C SER A 80 -0.94 -13.25 7.40
N SER A 81 -1.74 -13.13 6.33
CA SER A 81 -1.95 -14.21 5.36
C SER A 81 -0.69 -14.48 4.54
N ALA A 82 0.01 -13.43 4.11
CA ALA A 82 1.27 -13.54 3.38
C ALA A 82 2.36 -14.20 4.23
N ARG A 83 2.46 -13.84 5.52
CA ARG A 83 3.37 -14.49 6.47
C ARG A 83 3.15 -16.00 6.54
N ARG A 84 1.90 -16.45 6.61
CA ARG A 84 1.57 -17.89 6.61
C ARG A 84 1.98 -18.58 5.31
N LEU A 85 1.76 -17.94 4.17
CA LEU A 85 2.18 -18.47 2.87
C LEU A 85 3.71 -18.58 2.77
N LEU A 86 4.44 -17.57 3.29
CA LEU A 86 5.90 -17.57 3.31
C LEU A 86 6.48 -18.66 4.23
N LEU A 87 5.81 -18.95 5.35
CA LEU A 87 6.16 -20.08 6.24
C LEU A 87 5.92 -21.45 5.58
N GLN A 88 4.92 -21.54 4.69
CA GLN A 88 4.58 -22.77 3.98
C GLN A 88 5.46 -23.02 2.75
N SER A 89 6.09 -21.98 2.20
CA SER A 89 7.02 -22.13 1.07
C SER A 89 8.28 -22.89 1.47
N SER A 90 8.60 -23.94 0.72
CA SER A 90 9.80 -24.76 0.90
C SER A 90 11.08 -24.10 0.35
N SER A 91 11.12 -22.77 0.23
CA SER A 91 12.31 -22.04 -0.19
C SER A 91 13.42 -22.19 0.86
N GLY A 92 14.68 -22.26 0.43
CA GLY A 92 15.82 -22.47 1.33
C GLY A 92 15.82 -21.52 2.55
N PRO A 93 16.37 -21.97 3.70
CA PRO A 93 16.13 -21.36 5.02
C PRO A 93 16.54 -19.88 5.10
N VAL A 94 17.57 -19.48 4.37
CA VAL A 94 18.08 -18.09 4.38
C VAL A 94 17.14 -17.13 3.65
N SER A 95 16.67 -17.48 2.44
CA SER A 95 15.79 -16.61 1.65
C SER A 95 14.39 -16.50 2.28
N ALA A 96 13.88 -17.62 2.82
CA ALA A 96 12.60 -17.62 3.52
C ALA A 96 12.63 -16.69 4.74
N LEU A 97 13.74 -16.68 5.49
CA LEU A 97 13.90 -15.83 6.68
C LEU A 97 13.98 -14.34 6.33
N GLU A 98 14.64 -13.97 5.22
CA GLU A 98 14.66 -12.58 4.75
C GLU A 98 13.27 -12.08 4.36
N ASP A 99 12.51 -12.89 3.62
CA ASP A 99 11.14 -12.54 3.21
C ASP A 99 10.20 -12.45 4.41
N LEU A 100 10.33 -13.35 5.40
CA LEU A 100 9.57 -13.31 6.63
C LEU A 100 9.89 -12.07 7.48
N ARG A 101 11.17 -11.77 7.70
CA ARG A 101 11.59 -10.57 8.46
C ARG A 101 11.07 -9.29 7.82
N ALA A 102 11.07 -9.21 6.50
CA ALA A 102 10.51 -8.07 5.79
C ALA A 102 9.00 -7.92 6.03
N VAL A 103 8.23 -9.00 5.99
CA VAL A 103 6.78 -8.96 6.28
C VAL A 103 6.50 -8.64 7.75
N GLU A 104 7.32 -9.14 8.67
CA GLU A 104 7.19 -8.84 10.10
C GLU A 104 7.47 -7.36 10.40
N ALA A 105 8.48 -6.76 9.77
CA ALA A 105 8.75 -5.33 9.90
C ALA A 105 7.56 -4.47 9.42
N GLU A 106 6.92 -4.85 8.30
CA GLU A 106 5.75 -4.14 7.76
C GLU A 106 4.50 -4.29 8.64
N LEU A 107 4.33 -5.44 9.30
CA LEU A 107 3.26 -5.64 10.28
C LEU A 107 3.39 -4.67 11.46
N GLU A 108 4.60 -4.57 12.02
CA GLU A 108 4.88 -3.65 13.12
C GLU A 108 4.73 -2.19 12.69
N GLU A 109 5.18 -1.85 11.47
CA GLU A 109 4.99 -0.51 10.92
C GLU A 109 3.50 -0.15 10.81
N LEU A 110 2.66 -1.03 10.26
CA LEU A 110 1.21 -0.78 10.17
C LEU A 110 0.53 -0.71 11.53
N HIS A 111 0.93 -1.55 12.50
CA HIS A 111 0.44 -1.44 13.87
C HIS A 111 0.77 -0.08 14.49
N CYS A 112 2.01 0.39 14.32
CA CYS A 112 2.47 1.68 14.81
C CYS A 112 1.70 2.83 14.16
N ARG A 113 1.57 2.84 12.81
CA ARG A 113 0.79 3.84 12.07
C ARG A 113 -0.67 3.88 12.53
N ARG A 114 -1.32 2.72 12.70
CA ARG A 114 -2.69 2.64 13.21
C ARG A 114 -2.82 3.22 14.62
N GLN A 115 -1.85 2.97 15.49
CA GLN A 115 -1.84 3.54 16.84
C GLN A 115 -1.65 5.05 16.83
N GLN A 116 -0.78 5.56 15.97
CA GLN A 116 -0.58 7.00 15.78
C GLN A 116 -1.86 7.69 15.30
N MET A 117 -2.54 7.10 14.30
CA MET A 117 -3.82 7.60 13.78
C MET A 117 -4.88 7.73 14.87
N ARG A 118 -5.05 6.68 15.69
CA ARG A 118 -5.98 6.73 16.85
C ARG A 118 -5.61 7.81 17.86
N ARG A 119 -4.31 8.02 18.10
CA ARG A 119 -3.84 9.07 19.03
C ARG A 119 -4.06 10.48 18.48
N SER A 120 -3.94 10.69 17.17
CA SER A 120 -4.26 11.98 16.56
C SER A 120 -5.77 12.26 16.59
N GLU A 121 -6.62 11.27 16.31
CA GLU A 121 -8.08 11.43 16.36
C GLU A 121 -8.57 11.81 17.76
N LEU A 122 -8.06 11.17 18.82
CA LEU A 122 -8.39 11.53 20.21
C LEU A 122 -7.94 12.95 20.58
N ARG A 123 -6.87 13.47 19.97
CA ARG A 123 -6.36 14.84 20.19
C ARG A 123 -7.15 15.89 19.39
N GLU A 124 -7.91 15.47 18.38
CA GLU A 124 -8.78 16.30 17.54
C GLU A 124 -10.21 16.44 18.10
N THR A 125 -10.57 15.69 19.15
CA THR A 125 -11.85 15.93 19.87
C THR A 125 -11.86 17.36 20.42
N PRO A 126 -12.75 18.26 19.94
CA PRO A 126 -12.82 19.61 20.46
C PRO A 126 -13.41 19.52 21.86
N MET A 127 -12.59 19.72 22.89
CA MET A 127 -13.12 20.15 24.18
C MET A 127 -13.84 21.48 23.91
N PRO A 128 -15.10 21.66 24.32
CA PRO A 128 -15.78 22.93 24.15
C PRO A 128 -14.97 24.02 24.86
N PRO A 129 -14.98 25.26 24.34
CA PRO A 129 -14.26 26.36 24.97
C PRO A 129 -14.88 26.62 26.34
N ALA A 130 -14.25 26.08 27.38
CA ALA A 130 -14.40 26.65 28.71
C ALA A 130 -13.78 28.05 28.63
N LEU A 131 -14.66 29.03 28.49
CA LEU A 131 -14.40 30.43 28.79
C LEU A 131 -14.01 30.49 30.28
N GLU A 132 -12.75 30.23 30.61
CA GLU A 132 -12.15 30.77 31.82
C GLU A 132 -11.50 32.10 31.47
N GLU A 133 -12.37 33.10 31.40
CA GLU A 133 -12.01 34.48 31.68
C GLU A 133 -11.90 34.58 33.21
N GLY A 134 -10.68 34.53 33.74
CA GLY A 134 -10.48 34.55 35.18
C GLY A 134 -9.01 34.47 35.55
N GLY A 135 -8.41 35.64 35.81
CA GLY A 135 -6.99 35.81 36.09
C GLY A 135 -6.43 34.85 37.15
N GLY A 136 -5.30 34.25 36.81
CA GLY A 136 -4.45 33.52 37.73
C GLY A 136 -3.09 33.36 37.09
N ALA A 137 -2.10 34.06 37.62
CA ALA A 137 -0.71 33.93 37.25
C ALA A 137 -0.23 32.50 37.48
N GLU A 138 -0.41 31.62 36.50
CA GLU A 138 0.06 30.25 36.57
C GLU A 138 1.59 30.25 36.32
N ALA A 139 2.32 29.78 37.32
CA ALA A 139 3.76 29.90 37.44
C ALA A 139 4.52 29.52 36.15
N LEU A 140 5.55 30.32 35.86
CA LEU A 140 6.57 30.07 34.83
C LEU A 140 7.44 28.87 35.21
N THR A 141 6.84 27.68 35.26
CA THR A 141 7.59 26.43 35.20
C THR A 141 8.03 26.24 33.74
N PRO A 142 9.27 25.78 33.48
CA PRO A 142 9.79 25.67 32.11
C PRO A 142 8.93 24.79 31.18
N THR A 143 8.07 23.94 31.75
CA THR A 143 7.13 23.08 31.02
C THR A 143 5.85 23.80 30.56
N SER A 144 5.40 24.87 31.25
CA SER A 144 4.15 25.57 30.91
C SER A 144 4.33 26.51 29.70
N ALA A 145 5.49 27.16 29.58
CA ALA A 145 5.83 28.03 28.45
C ALA A 145 5.81 27.28 27.11
N TRP A 146 6.35 26.06 27.06
CA TRP A 146 6.32 25.22 25.85
C TRP A 146 4.89 24.88 25.44
N ARG A 147 4.03 24.49 26.39
CA ARG A 147 2.63 24.18 26.09
C ARG A 147 1.86 25.41 25.63
N ALA A 148 2.14 26.58 26.19
CA ALA A 148 1.56 27.84 25.73
C ALA A 148 2.01 28.17 24.30
N ALA A 149 3.30 28.01 23.98
CA ALA A 149 3.84 28.18 22.63
C ALA A 149 3.21 27.20 21.62
N GLU A 150 3.02 25.93 22.00
CA GLU A 150 2.37 24.92 21.15
C GLU A 150 0.90 25.28 20.85
N ARG A 151 0.16 25.77 21.85
CA ARG A 151 -1.21 26.27 21.68
C ARG A 151 -1.26 27.49 20.75
N LEU A 152 -0.35 28.45 20.93
CA LEU A 152 -0.24 29.63 20.06
C LEU A 152 0.12 29.26 18.62
N ALA A 153 1.05 28.32 18.42
CA ALA A 153 1.41 27.80 17.10
C ALA A 153 0.21 27.15 16.40
N LYS A 154 -0.60 26.37 17.12
CA LYS A 154 -1.82 25.75 16.58
C LYS A 154 -2.83 26.81 16.13
N VAL A 155 -3.10 27.82 16.96
CA VAL A 155 -4.01 28.93 16.63
C VAL A 155 -3.49 29.76 15.44
N ALA A 156 -2.18 30.00 15.37
CA ALA A 156 -1.57 30.73 14.26
C ALA A 156 -1.71 29.96 12.92
N ILE A 157 -1.52 28.64 12.93
CA ILE A 157 -1.72 27.79 11.75
C ILE A 157 -3.19 27.82 11.31
N MET A 158 -4.14 27.70 12.26
CA MET A 158 -5.58 27.77 11.97
C MET A 158 -6.01 29.15 11.43
N ARG A 159 -5.49 30.26 11.97
CA ARG A 159 -5.76 31.60 11.42
C ARG A 159 -5.13 31.80 10.05
N LYS A 160 -3.94 31.23 9.80
CA LYS A 160 -3.26 31.30 8.50
C LYS A 160 -3.99 30.51 7.42
N SER A 161 -4.61 29.38 7.74
CA SER A 161 -5.39 28.61 6.77
C SER A 161 -6.71 29.30 6.41
N LEU A 162 -7.35 29.99 7.37
CA LEU A 162 -8.61 30.72 7.15
C LEU A 162 -8.42 32.06 6.41
N ASN A 163 -7.23 32.67 6.46
CA ASN A 163 -6.93 33.94 5.78
C ASN A 163 -6.28 33.78 4.39
N ARG A 164 -6.26 32.57 3.80
CA ARG A 164 -5.64 32.32 2.48
C ARG A 164 -6.56 32.54 1.28
N VAL A 165 -7.81 32.98 1.51
CA VAL A 165 -8.76 33.26 0.44
C VAL A 165 -8.99 34.78 0.38
N SER A 166 -8.33 35.42 -0.60
CA SER A 166 -8.75 36.62 -1.35
C SER A 166 -7.62 37.62 -1.69
N ASP A 167 -6.41 37.18 -2.07
CA ASP A 167 -5.42 38.07 -2.72
C ASP A 167 -5.17 37.71 -4.19
N LEU A 168 -6.26 37.46 -4.91
CA LEU A 168 -6.27 37.36 -6.36
C LEU A 168 -7.29 38.32 -6.99
N HIS A 169 -7.74 39.35 -6.26
CA HIS A 169 -8.70 40.36 -6.75
C HIS A 169 -8.18 41.80 -6.57
N GLY A 170 -6.86 41.99 -6.73
CA GLY A 170 -6.21 43.29 -6.54
C GLY A 170 -5.47 43.88 -7.76
N PHE A 171 -5.44 43.21 -8.92
CA PHE A 171 -4.55 43.61 -10.03
C PHE A 171 -5.22 44.01 -11.36
N GLU A 172 -6.55 43.96 -11.49
CA GLU A 172 -7.19 44.25 -12.79
C GLU A 172 -7.59 45.71 -13.03
N ASN A 173 -7.42 46.63 -12.07
CA ASN A 173 -7.83 48.04 -12.22
C ASN A 173 -6.71 49.08 -12.13
N ALA A 174 -5.44 48.70 -12.29
CA ALA A 174 -4.37 49.67 -12.54
C ALA A 174 -4.28 49.98 -14.04
N ARG A 175 -5.23 50.75 -14.57
CA ARG A 175 -5.07 51.42 -15.87
C ARG A 175 -4.12 52.61 -15.66
N PHE A 176 -2.98 52.58 -16.35
CA PHE A 176 -2.11 53.73 -16.58
C PHE A 176 -2.77 54.73 -17.54
#